data_AF-A0ABC8LW79-F1
#
_entry.id   AF-A0ABC8LW79-F1
#
_cell.length_a   1.000
_cell.length_b   1.000
_cell.length_c   1.000
_cell.angle_alpha   90.00
_cell.angle_beta   90.00
_cell.angle_gamma   90.00
#
_symmetry.space_group_name_H-M   'P 1'
#
loop_
_entity.id
_entity.type
_entity.pdbx_description
1 polymer ?
#
loop_
_entity_poly.entity_id
_entity_poly.type
_entity_poly.pdbx_seq_one_letter_code
_entity_poly.pdbx_strand_id
1 'polypeptide(L)'
;MVIIHLQEVTPDSGIETPDMSVGKQMMRNHVRNLLNVLSLKERKIIKLRFGIDGGKQRSLSEIGESRALYRLKQNMNSHGLNAYADLLV
;
A
#
# COMPACT_ATOMS: atom_id res chain seq x y z
N MET A 1 50.47 -9.79 21.93
CA MET A 1 49.82 -8.50 21.61
C MET A 1 48.91 -8.74 20.42
N VAL A 2 47.60 -8.90 20.65
CA VAL A 2 46.63 -9.15 19.57
C VAL A 2 46.37 -7.81 18.89
N ILE A 3 46.76 -7.71 17.63
CA ILE A 3 46.56 -6.52 16.81
C ILE A 3 45.11 -6.60 16.31
N ILE A 4 44.17 -6.05 17.07
CA ILE A 4 42.78 -5.90 16.61
C ILE A 4 42.83 -4.90 15.44
N HIS A 5 42.62 -5.38 14.22
CA HIS A 5 42.52 -4.52 13.04
C HIS A 5 41.31 -3.60 13.21
N LEU A 6 41.46 -2.29 13.01
CA LEU A 6 40.34 -1.31 13.10
C LEU A 6 39.13 -1.64 12.21
N GLN A 7 39.31 -2.52 11.23
CA GLN A 7 38.24 -3.07 10.39
C GLN A 7 37.23 -3.93 11.17
N GLU A 8 37.60 -4.48 12.33
CA GLU A 8 36.74 -5.32 13.18
C GLU A 8 35.79 -4.51 14.08
N VAL A 9 35.99 -3.19 14.19
CA VAL A 9 35.28 -2.30 15.12
C VAL A 9 34.39 -1.28 14.38
N THR A 10 34.40 -1.28 13.04
CA THR A 10 33.54 -0.36 12.27
C THR A 10 32.14 -0.95 12.16
N PRO A 11 31.10 -0.33 12.75
CA PRO A 11 29.73 -0.80 12.57
C PRO A 11 29.36 -0.72 11.09
N ASP A 12 28.84 -1.83 10.55
CA ASP A 12 28.33 -1.88 9.19
C ASP A 12 27.08 -0.99 9.09
N SER A 13 27.25 0.20 8.53
CA SER A 13 26.19 1.19 8.37
C SER A 13 25.13 0.77 7.34
N GLY A 14 25.37 -0.31 6.57
CA GLY A 14 24.40 -0.93 5.69
C GLY A 14 23.44 -1.87 6.40
N ILE A 15 23.74 -2.30 7.62
CA ILE A 15 22.92 -3.25 8.37
C ILE A 15 21.97 -2.51 9.31
N GLU A 16 20.68 -2.74 9.12
CA GLU A 16 19.67 -2.23 10.04
C GLU A 16 19.81 -2.85 11.43
N THR A 17 19.93 -2.01 12.46
CA THR A 17 20.07 -2.49 13.84
C THR A 17 18.79 -3.16 14.32
N PRO A 18 18.88 -4.10 15.29
CA PRO A 18 17.70 -4.77 15.85
C PRO A 18 16.65 -3.79 16.39
N ASP A 19 17.10 -2.73 17.06
CA ASP A 19 16.23 -1.69 17.60
C ASP A 19 15.44 -0.97 16.50
N MET A 20 16.11 -0.60 15.41
CA MET A 20 15.45 0.02 14.24
C MET A 20 14.47 -0.94 13.57
N SER A 21 14.84 -2.21 13.41
CA SER A 21 13.98 -3.24 12.82
C SER A 21 12.69 -3.45 13.64
N VAL A 22 12.83 -3.53 14.97
CA VAL A 22 11.71 -3.63 15.92
C VAL A 22 10.84 -2.37 15.83
N GLY A 23 11.45 -1.19 15.83
CA GLY A 23 10.74 0.08 15.66
C GLY A 23 9.91 0.12 14.37
N LYS A 24 10.50 -0.26 13.23
CA LYS A 24 9.78 -0.36 11.94
C LYS A 24 8.66 -1.39 12.00
N GLN A 25 8.85 -2.53 12.67
CA GLN A 25 7.80 -3.53 12.83
C GLN A 25 6.63 -3.00 13.66
N MET A 26 6.91 -2.33 14.79
CA MET A 26 5.90 -1.68 15.63
C MET A 26 5.10 -0.65 14.85
N MET A 27 5.77 0.24 14.11
CA MET A 27 5.11 1.24 13.26
C MET A 27 4.17 0.59 12.22
N ARG A 28 4.64 -0.47 11.53
CA ARG A 28 3.81 -1.21 10.57
C ARG A 28 2.59 -1.83 11.24
N ASN A 29 2.74 -2.36 12.45
CA ASN A 29 1.62 -2.93 13.21
C ASN A 29 0.63 -1.85 13.65
N HIS A 30 1.09 -0.68 14.09
CA HIS A 30 0.21 0.45 14.40
C HIS A 30 -0.62 0.89 13.19
N VAL A 31 0.01 1.03 12.02
CA VAL A 31 -0.70 1.36 10.78
C VAL A 31 -1.76 0.30 10.45
N ARG A 32 -1.44 -1.00 10.59
CA ARG A 32 -2.41 -2.09 10.36
C ARG A 32 -3.59 -2.01 11.33
N ASN A 33 -3.34 -1.72 12.61
CA ASN A 33 -4.38 -1.58 13.62
C ASN A 33 -5.30 -0.39 13.30
N LEU A 34 -4.74 0.76 12.91
CA LEU A 34 -5.53 1.91 12.47
C LEU A 34 -6.36 1.60 11.23
N LEU A 35 -5.82 0.85 10.27
CA LEU A 35 -6.60 0.42 9.11
C LEU A 35 -7.79 -0.48 9.49
N ASN A 36 -7.66 -1.28 10.56
CA ASN A 36 -8.71 -2.19 11.00
C ASN A 36 -9.91 -1.49 11.64
N VAL A 37 -9.75 -0.29 12.21
CA VAL A 37 -10.87 0.49 12.76
C VAL A 37 -11.65 1.25 11.69
N LEU A 38 -11.05 1.44 10.51
CA LEU A 38 -11.72 2.10 9.38
C LEU A 38 -12.76 1.17 8.72
N SER A 39 -13.79 1.79 8.12
CA SER A 39 -14.75 1.05 7.30
C SER A 39 -14.05 0.41 6.09
N LEU A 40 -14.67 -0.63 5.52
CA LEU A 40 -14.12 -1.33 4.34
C LEU A 40 -13.84 -0.38 3.17
N LYS A 41 -14.65 0.66 2.99
CA LYS A 41 -14.48 1.65 1.92
C LYS A 41 -13.28 2.56 2.19
N GLU A 42 -13.19 3.13 3.38
CA GLU A 42 -12.10 4.02 3.78
C GLU A 42 -10.77 3.29 3.81
N ARG A 43 -10.73 2.10 4.41
CA ARG A 43 -9.56 1.22 4.43
C ARG A 43 -9.02 0.97 3.02
N LYS A 44 -9.91 0.68 2.07
CA LYS A 44 -9.54 0.45 0.67
C LYS A 44 -8.96 1.71 0.01
N ILE A 45 -9.55 2.88 0.27
CA ILE A 45 -9.05 4.15 -0.28
C ILE A 45 -7.66 4.48 0.29
N ILE A 46 -7.46 4.37 1.60
CA ILE A 46 -6.17 4.64 2.25
C ILE A 46 -5.09 3.67 1.74
N LYS A 47 -5.40 2.37 1.64
CA LYS A 47 -4.47 1.39 1.06
C LYS A 47 -4.03 1.73 -0.35
N LEU A 48 -4.97 2.14 -1.22
CA LEU A 48 -4.67 2.53 -2.61
C LEU A 48 -3.89 3.84 -2.69
N ARG A 49 -4.23 4.82 -1.85
CA ARG A 49 -3.58 6.14 -1.86
C ARG A 49 -2.10 6.04 -1.47
N PHE A 50 -1.80 5.24 -0.44
CA PHE A 50 -0.45 5.13 0.12
C PHE A 50 0.32 3.89 -0.29
N GLY A 51 -0.28 2.96 -1.04
CA GLY A 51 0.41 1.75 -1.52
C GLY A 51 0.73 0.74 -0.42
N ILE A 52 -0.05 0.70 0.66
CA ILE A 52 0.29 -0.02 1.91
C ILE A 52 0.35 -1.55 1.74
N ASP A 53 -0.32 -2.12 0.73
CA ASP A 53 -0.27 -3.56 0.40
C ASP A 53 0.70 -3.86 -0.78
N GLY A 54 1.79 -3.09 -0.91
CA GLY A 54 2.80 -3.31 -1.96
C GLY A 54 2.37 -2.83 -3.36
N GLY A 55 1.26 -2.10 -3.44
CA GLY A 55 0.80 -1.46 -4.67
C GLY A 55 1.45 -0.09 -4.88
N LYS A 56 1.42 0.41 -6.12
CA LYS A 56 1.78 1.79 -6.42
C LYS A 56 0.77 2.75 -5.77
N GLN A 57 1.28 3.86 -5.24
CA GLN A 57 0.45 4.97 -4.78
C GLN A 57 -0.42 5.51 -5.91
N ARG A 58 -1.67 5.85 -5.61
CA ARG A 58 -2.63 6.43 -6.57
C ARG A 58 -3.21 7.73 -6.05
N SER A 59 -3.47 8.69 -6.92
CA SER A 59 -4.23 9.89 -6.58
C SER A 59 -5.68 9.56 -6.24
N LEU A 60 -6.35 10.48 -5.52
CA LEU A 60 -7.77 10.30 -5.15
C LEU A 60 -8.66 10.37 -6.40
N SER A 61 -8.25 11.15 -7.41
CA SER A 61 -8.91 11.21 -8.72
C SER A 61 -8.86 9.86 -9.41
N GLU A 62 -7.68 9.25 -9.56
CA GLU A 62 -7.54 7.91 -10.17
C GLU A 62 -8.34 6.84 -9.41
N ILE A 63 -8.34 6.90 -8.08
CA ILE A 63 -9.13 5.99 -7.23
C ILE A 63 -10.64 6.20 -7.46
N GLY A 64 -11.07 7.46 -7.56
CA GLY A 64 -12.46 7.85 -7.82
C GLY A 64 -12.94 7.41 -9.20
N GLU A 65 -12.16 7.70 -10.23
CA GLU A 65 -12.42 7.34 -11.62
C GLU A 65 -12.52 5.82 -11.80
N SER A 66 -11.55 5.08 -11.29
CA SER A 66 -11.58 3.60 -11.35
C SER A 66 -12.83 3.03 -10.67
N ARG A 67 -13.26 3.63 -9.56
CA ARG A 67 -14.46 3.21 -8.84
C ARG A 67 -15.74 3.59 -9.59
N ALA A 68 -15.81 4.76 -10.21
CA ALA A 68 -16.93 5.17 -11.04
C ALA A 68 -17.07 4.26 -12.25
N LEU A 69 -15.97 3.97 -12.94
CA LEU A 69 -15.94 3.06 -14.08
C LEU A 69 -16.38 1.64 -13.69
N TYR A 70 -15.91 1.13 -12.54
CA TYR A 70 -16.37 -0.16 -12.03
C TYR A 70 -17.89 -0.18 -11.78
N ARG A 71 -18.45 0.89 -11.20
CA ARG A 71 -19.90 1.01 -10.97
C ARG A 71 -20.68 1.05 -12.28
N LEU A 72 -20.18 1.79 -13.27
CA LEU A 72 -20.77 1.85 -14.60
C LEU A 72 -20.82 0.46 -15.26
N LYS A 73 -19.68 -0.26 -15.25
CA LYS A 73 -19.61 -1.63 -15.78
C LYS A 73 -20.61 -2.59 -15.11
N GLN A 74 -20.74 -2.52 -13.79
CA GLN A 74 -21.71 -3.34 -13.05
C GLN A 74 -23.16 -3.01 -13.43
N ASN A 75 -23.48 -1.72 -13.61
CA ASN A 75 -24.81 -1.30 -14.04
C ASN A 75 -25.11 -1.80 -15.47
N MET A 76 -24.17 -1.66 -16.41
CA MET A 76 -24.35 -2.13 -17.78
C MET A 76 -24.60 -3.65 -17.85
N ASN A 77 -23.87 -4.42 -17.05
CA ASN A 77 -24.10 -5.87 -16.94
C ASN A 77 -25.50 -6.20 -16.42
N SER A 78 -25.98 -5.46 -15.42
CA SER A 78 -27.32 -5.66 -14.85
C SER A 78 -28.44 -5.34 -15.84
N HIS A 79 -28.20 -4.47 -16.81
CA HIS A 79 -29.19 -4.06 -17.82
C HIS A 79 -28.99 -4.75 -19.18
N GLY A 80 -28.07 -5.70 -19.31
CA GLY A 80 -27.77 -6.36 -20.58
C GLY A 80 -27.13 -5.45 -21.63
N LEU A 81 -26.61 -4.29 -21.23
CA LEU A 81 -26.00 -3.28 -22.11
C LEU A 81 -24.50 -3.53 -22.36
N ASN A 82 -24.01 -4.75 -22.13
CA ASN A 82 -22.59 -5.05 -22.24
C ASN A 82 -22.05 -4.89 -23.67
N ALA A 83 -22.91 -4.97 -24.69
CA ALA A 83 -22.56 -4.67 -26.08
C ALA A 83 -22.10 -3.21 -26.30
N TYR A 84 -22.47 -2.30 -25.40
CA TYR A 84 -22.04 -0.89 -25.44
C TYR A 84 -20.75 -0.65 -24.63
N ALA A 85 -20.18 -1.67 -23.98
CA ALA A 85 -18.96 -1.52 -23.17
C ALA A 85 -17.74 -1.12 -23.99
N ASP A 86 -17.66 -1.60 -25.23
CA ASP A 86 -16.54 -1.31 -26.13
C ASP A 86 -16.56 0.14 -26.66
N LEU A 87 -17.68 0.85 -26.52
CA LEU A 87 -17.82 2.25 -26.92
C LEU A 87 -17.42 3.24 -25.82
N LEU A 88 -17.13 2.75 -24.60
CA LEU A 88 -16.78 3.57 -23.43
C LEU A 88 -15.27 3.65 -23.15
N VAL A 89 -14.44 3.39 -24.17
CA VAL A 89 -12.97 3.52 -24.11
C VAL A 89 -12.55 4.90 -24.62
#